data_AF-A0A402C2V5-F1
#
_entry.id   AF-A0A402C2V5-F1
#
_cell.length_a   1.000
_cell.length_b   1.000
_cell.length_c   1.000
_cell.angle_alpha   90.00
_cell.angle_beta   90.00
_cell.angle_gamma   90.00
#
_symmetry.space_group_name_H-M   'P 1'
#
loop_
_entity.id
_entity.type
_entity.pdbx_description
1 polymer ?
#
loop_
_entity_poly.entity_id
_entity_poly.type
_entity_poly.pdbx_seq_one_letter_code
_entity_poly.pdbx_strand_id
1 'polypeptide(L)'
;MSEGAVTMATEEETMTAAENGPREWAMRMLTPGHAVILDTETSDLDGSILEVAVIDAATGAVLLDTLVDPGDVQIHPAAAAVHGISAAQLIGAPGWPTVFSALAAVTVDRVVLAYNAEFDQSHSLDPLHLADTERWGCVMVKRSQAEGVEKNIRLDGAHRACGDAEAARTVLQGIADGPTGTPAPYSCA
;
A
#
# COMPACT_ATOMS: atom_id res chain seq x y z
N MET A 1 -12.23 -61.81 1.59
CA MET A 1 -12.31 -61.10 0.29
C MET A 1 -13.05 -59.79 0.52
N SER A 2 -12.47 -58.69 0.04
CA SER A 2 -13.06 -57.36 -0.18
C SER A 2 -13.53 -56.59 1.07
N GLU A 3 -12.84 -55.55 1.57
CA GLU A 3 -12.47 -54.22 1.01
C GLU A 3 -13.64 -53.25 0.78
N GLY A 4 -13.43 -52.01 1.28
CA GLY A 4 -14.10 -50.77 0.85
C GLY A 4 -15.05 -50.19 1.90
N ALA A 5 -14.96 -48.95 2.37
CA ALA A 5 -14.08 -47.85 2.03
C ALA A 5 -14.02 -46.90 3.24
N VAL A 6 -12.81 -46.47 3.61
CA VAL A 6 -12.62 -45.31 4.49
C VAL A 6 -12.72 -44.08 3.60
N THR A 7 -13.84 -43.37 3.68
CA THR A 7 -13.95 -42.02 3.13
C THR A 7 -13.08 -41.09 3.96
N MET A 8 -11.88 -40.82 3.46
CA MET A 8 -11.06 -39.69 3.89
C MET A 8 -11.80 -38.43 3.44
N ALA A 9 -12.47 -37.76 4.39
CA ALA A 9 -12.86 -36.38 4.19
C ALA A 9 -11.56 -35.59 4.06
N THR A 10 -11.31 -35.05 2.87
CA THR A 10 -10.27 -34.07 2.62
C THR A 10 -10.54 -32.90 3.55
N GLU A 11 -9.62 -32.67 4.49
CA GLU A 11 -9.56 -31.44 5.27
C GLU A 11 -9.38 -30.30 4.27
N GLU A 12 -10.49 -29.68 3.91
CA GLU A 12 -10.55 -28.45 3.15
C GLU A 12 -9.88 -27.40 4.03
N GLU A 13 -8.62 -27.14 3.69
CA GLU A 13 -7.69 -26.23 4.33
C GLU A 13 -8.30 -24.83 4.37
N THR A 14 -9.12 -24.60 5.40
CA THR A 14 -9.76 -23.33 5.68
C THR A 14 -8.72 -22.47 6.39
N MET A 15 -7.65 -22.14 5.66
CA MET A 15 -6.58 -21.29 6.14
C MET A 15 -7.13 -19.87 6.19
N THR A 16 -7.45 -19.43 7.41
CA THR A 16 -7.97 -18.10 7.66
C THR A 16 -6.94 -17.05 7.22
N ALA A 17 -7.39 -15.92 6.69
CA ALA A 17 -6.55 -14.85 6.14
C ALA A 17 -5.56 -14.23 7.15
N ALA A 18 -5.56 -14.66 8.42
CA ALA A 18 -4.77 -14.13 9.51
C ALA A 18 -3.42 -14.84 9.76
N GLU A 19 -3.14 -15.99 9.12
CA GLU A 19 -2.00 -16.87 9.49
C GLU A 19 -0.82 -16.88 8.50
N ASN A 20 -0.76 -15.92 7.59
CA ASN A 20 0.40 -15.76 6.71
C ASN A 20 1.35 -14.71 7.32
N GLY A 21 2.60 -15.10 7.60
CA GLY A 21 3.62 -14.21 8.13
C GLY A 21 3.91 -13.03 7.19
N PRO A 22 4.69 -12.02 7.63
CA PRO A 22 4.95 -10.83 6.84
C PRO A 22 5.44 -11.14 5.41
N ARG A 23 6.28 -12.17 5.29
CA ARG A 23 6.83 -12.64 4.01
C ARG A 23 5.77 -13.24 3.09
N GLU A 24 4.96 -14.20 3.56
CA GLU A 24 3.91 -14.79 2.74
C GLU A 24 2.87 -13.74 2.32
N TRP A 25 2.53 -12.82 3.22
CA TRP A 25 1.67 -11.68 2.91
C TRP A 25 2.25 -10.82 1.79
N ALA A 26 3.53 -10.44 1.87
CA ALA A 26 4.18 -9.61 0.87
C ALA A 26 4.27 -10.31 -0.50
N MET A 27 4.61 -11.60 -0.52
CA MET A 27 4.60 -12.40 -1.75
C MET A 27 3.23 -12.44 -2.41
N ARG A 28 2.16 -12.59 -1.61
CA ARG A 28 0.78 -12.56 -2.13
C ARG A 28 0.45 -11.18 -2.71
N MET A 29 0.82 -10.09 -2.04
CA MET A 29 0.59 -8.73 -2.54
C MET A 29 1.33 -8.44 -3.84
N LEU A 30 2.50 -9.05 -4.06
CA LEU A 30 3.28 -8.94 -5.29
C LEU A 30 2.78 -9.87 -6.42
N THR A 31 1.67 -10.59 -6.22
CA THR A 31 1.04 -11.38 -7.29
C THR A 31 0.43 -10.43 -8.34
N PRO A 32 0.69 -10.61 -9.65
CA PRO A 32 0.14 -9.74 -10.69
C PRO A 32 -1.38 -9.57 -10.58
N GLY A 33 -1.83 -8.32 -10.60
CA GLY A 33 -3.25 -7.96 -10.52
C GLY A 33 -3.88 -8.09 -9.12
N HIS A 34 -3.11 -8.45 -8.08
CA HIS A 34 -3.66 -8.65 -6.73
C HIS A 34 -3.76 -7.36 -5.92
N ALA A 35 -2.74 -6.51 -5.97
CA ALA A 35 -2.65 -5.31 -5.15
C ALA A 35 -2.07 -4.11 -5.92
N VAL A 36 -2.40 -2.93 -5.43
CA VAL A 36 -1.81 -1.65 -5.83
C VAL A 36 -1.25 -0.94 -4.60
N ILE A 37 -0.30 -0.05 -4.80
CA ILE A 37 0.22 0.82 -3.74
C ILE A 37 -0.23 2.24 -4.05
N LEU A 38 -0.86 2.86 -3.07
CA LEU A 38 -1.42 4.21 -3.10
C LEU A 38 -0.67 5.06 -2.10
N ASP A 39 -0.41 6.30 -2.48
CA ASP A 39 0.10 7.33 -1.59
C ASP A 39 -0.57 8.67 -1.92
N THR A 40 -0.69 9.54 -0.91
CA THR A 40 -1.30 10.86 -1.05
C THR A 40 -0.47 11.94 -0.36
N GLU A 41 -0.42 13.12 -0.98
CA GLU A 41 0.03 14.34 -0.32
C GLU A 41 -1.18 15.21 -0.01
N THR A 42 -1.24 15.79 1.19
CA THR A 42 -2.40 16.54 1.67
C THR A 42 -2.04 17.97 2.06
N SER A 43 -3.03 18.86 2.05
CA SER A 43 -2.85 20.28 2.39
C SER A 43 -2.52 20.50 3.86
N ASP A 44 -2.89 19.55 4.72
CA ASP A 44 -2.59 19.46 6.15
C ASP A 44 -2.91 18.02 6.62
N LEU A 45 -2.70 17.70 7.91
CA LEU A 45 -2.95 16.36 8.46
C LEU A 45 -4.40 15.85 8.33
N ASP A 46 -5.37 16.77 8.33
CA ASP A 46 -6.80 16.49 8.09
C ASP A 46 -7.31 17.27 6.85
N GLY A 47 -6.38 17.59 5.94
CA GLY A 47 -6.58 18.51 4.83
C GLY A 47 -7.17 17.87 3.58
N SER A 48 -7.24 18.66 2.50
CA SER A 48 -7.61 18.13 1.18
C SER A 48 -6.41 17.46 0.51
N ILE A 49 -6.66 16.41 -0.26
CA ILE A 49 -5.64 15.76 -1.08
C ILE A 49 -5.18 16.73 -2.17
N LEU A 50 -3.86 16.84 -2.34
CA LEU A 50 -3.16 17.68 -3.32
C LEU A 50 -2.46 16.88 -4.41
N GLU A 51 -2.09 15.63 -4.11
CA GLU A 51 -1.46 14.70 -5.03
C GLU A 51 -1.91 13.28 -4.70
N VAL A 52 -2.12 12.47 -5.75
CA VAL A 52 -2.38 11.04 -5.62
C VAL A 52 -1.49 10.29 -6.59
N ALA A 53 -0.85 9.23 -6.10
CA ALA A 53 -0.22 8.24 -6.94
C ALA A 53 -0.73 6.84 -6.63
N VAL A 54 -0.85 6.03 -7.68
CA VAL A 54 -1.14 4.61 -7.59
C VAL A 54 -0.22 3.86 -8.52
N ILE A 55 0.49 2.87 -7.99
CA ILE A 55 1.32 1.96 -8.77
C ILE A 55 0.85 0.51 -8.61
N ASP A 56 1.05 -0.30 -9.64
CA ASP A 56 0.84 -1.74 -9.58
C ASP A 56 1.90 -2.38 -8.67
N ALA A 57 1.48 -3.12 -7.64
CA ALA A 57 2.41 -3.65 -6.64
C ALA A 57 3.40 -4.66 -7.25
N ALA A 58 2.94 -5.52 -8.15
CA ALA A 58 3.76 -6.56 -8.75
C ALA A 58 4.81 -5.99 -9.72
N THR A 59 4.39 -5.12 -10.63
CA THR A 59 5.21 -4.63 -11.74
C THR A 59 5.90 -3.29 -11.46
N GLY A 60 5.34 -2.48 -10.56
CA GLY A 60 5.77 -1.10 -10.33
C GLY A 60 5.27 -0.12 -11.39
N ALA A 61 4.38 -0.54 -12.29
CA ALA A 61 3.83 0.36 -13.30
C ALA A 61 2.96 1.45 -12.65
N VAL A 62 3.20 2.71 -13.03
CA VAL A 62 2.37 3.84 -12.60
C VAL A 62 1.01 3.76 -13.29
N LEU A 63 -0.06 3.70 -12.50
CA LEU A 63 -1.45 3.61 -12.97
C LEU A 63 -2.18 4.95 -12.85
N LEU A 64 -1.81 5.75 -11.86
CA LEU A 64 -2.27 7.12 -11.64
C LEU A 64 -1.12 7.90 -11.00
N ASP A 65 -0.88 9.11 -11.47
CA ASP A 65 0.06 10.07 -10.87
C ASP A 65 -0.43 11.47 -11.27
N THR A 66 -1.07 12.18 -10.34
CA THR A 66 -1.68 13.46 -10.63
C THR A 66 -1.75 14.36 -9.41
N LEU A 67 -1.56 15.65 -9.65
CA LEU A 67 -2.00 16.70 -8.73
C LEU A 67 -3.53 16.77 -8.70
N VAL A 68 -4.06 17.33 -7.63
CA VAL A 68 -5.49 17.54 -7.39
C VAL A 68 -5.71 19.00 -7.05
N ASP A 69 -6.65 19.66 -7.73
CA ASP A 69 -7.10 21.01 -7.36
C ASP A 69 -7.98 20.91 -6.10
N PRO A 70 -7.54 21.48 -4.95
CA PRO A 70 -8.29 21.43 -3.71
C PRO A 70 -9.31 22.58 -3.59
N GLY A 71 -9.51 23.38 -4.66
CA GLY A 71 -10.36 24.56 -4.65
C GLY A 71 -9.76 25.68 -3.79
N ASP A 72 -10.56 26.25 -2.89
CA ASP A 72 -10.15 27.39 -2.06
C ASP A 72 -9.31 27.00 -0.83
N VAL A 73 -9.03 25.69 -0.62
CA VAL A 73 -8.29 25.20 0.54
C VAL A 73 -6.83 25.66 0.48
N GLN A 74 -6.36 26.20 1.61
CA GLN A 74 -4.99 26.69 1.73
C GLN A 74 -4.05 25.55 2.14
N ILE A 75 -2.86 25.52 1.53
CA ILE A 75 -1.80 24.58 1.92
C ILE A 75 -1.17 25.08 3.22
N HIS A 76 -1.20 24.25 4.25
CA HIS A 76 -0.54 24.56 5.51
C HIS A 76 0.98 24.60 5.31
N PRO A 77 1.71 25.61 5.84
CA PRO A 77 3.15 25.74 5.60
C PRO A 77 3.98 24.53 6.02
N ALA A 78 3.56 23.82 7.07
CA ALA A 78 4.25 22.60 7.51
C ALA A 78 4.10 21.45 6.52
N ALA A 79 2.92 21.29 5.89
CA ALA A 79 2.72 20.31 4.83
C ALA A 79 3.56 20.69 3.60
N ALA A 80 3.47 21.94 3.15
CA ALA A 80 4.27 22.46 2.03
C ALA A 80 5.79 22.28 2.25
N ALA A 81 6.28 22.38 3.49
CA ALA A 81 7.68 22.16 3.81
C ALA A 81 8.10 20.69 3.71
N VAL A 82 7.16 19.74 3.84
CA VAL A 82 7.41 18.30 3.69
C VAL A 82 7.39 17.93 2.21
N HIS A 83 6.27 18.19 1.51
CA HIS A 83 6.05 17.67 0.16
C HIS A 83 6.43 18.65 -0.98
N GLY A 84 6.67 19.92 -0.65
CA GLY A 84 7.13 20.93 -1.61
C GLY A 84 6.11 21.37 -2.67
N ILE A 85 4.84 20.99 -2.53
CA ILE A 85 3.76 21.36 -3.48
C ILE A 85 3.34 22.80 -3.16
N SER A 86 3.41 23.64 -4.18
CA SER A 86 2.96 25.03 -4.14
C SER A 86 1.58 25.20 -4.78
N ALA A 87 0.83 26.21 -4.34
CA ALA A 87 -0.46 26.56 -4.94
C ALA A 87 -0.37 26.81 -6.46
N ALA A 88 0.77 27.30 -6.94
CA ALA A 88 0.99 27.55 -8.37
C ALA A 88 1.03 26.24 -9.20
N GLN A 89 1.51 25.13 -8.62
CA GLN A 89 1.54 23.84 -9.31
C GLN A 89 0.14 23.22 -9.44
N LEU A 90 -0.79 23.59 -8.55
CA LEU A 90 -2.16 23.08 -8.55
C LEU A 90 -3.06 23.78 -9.58
N ILE A 91 -2.60 24.89 -10.17
CA ILE A 91 -3.38 25.64 -11.16
C ILE A 91 -3.62 24.77 -12.40
N GLY A 92 -4.89 24.48 -12.67
CA GLY A 92 -5.31 23.66 -13.80
C GLY A 92 -5.26 22.15 -13.55
N ALA A 93 -4.93 21.72 -12.33
CA ALA A 93 -5.09 20.33 -11.91
C ALA A 93 -6.58 19.92 -11.93
N PRO A 94 -6.89 18.63 -12.12
CA PRO A 94 -8.25 18.14 -12.02
C PRO A 94 -8.77 18.26 -10.59
N GLY A 95 -10.05 18.61 -10.43
CA GLY A 95 -10.72 18.58 -9.13
C GLY A 95 -10.97 17.14 -8.64
N TRP A 96 -11.17 16.99 -7.34
CA TRP A 96 -11.31 15.69 -6.67
C TRP A 96 -12.29 14.70 -7.34
N PRO A 97 -13.51 15.06 -7.79
CA PRO A 97 -14.42 14.08 -8.41
C PRO A 97 -13.87 13.39 -9.66
N THR A 98 -13.05 14.12 -10.43
CA THR A 98 -12.40 13.57 -11.63
C THR A 98 -11.29 12.60 -11.24
N VAL A 99 -10.46 12.99 -10.27
CA VAL A 99 -9.36 12.17 -9.76
C VAL A 99 -9.90 10.92 -9.07
N PHE A 100 -10.94 11.06 -8.24
CA PHE A 100 -11.59 9.95 -7.56
C PHE A 100 -12.14 8.91 -8.54
N SER A 101 -12.74 9.35 -9.65
CA SER A 101 -13.24 8.43 -10.69
C SER A 101 -12.09 7.61 -11.30
N ALA A 102 -10.93 8.23 -11.56
CA ALA A 102 -9.75 7.54 -12.04
C ALA A 102 -9.15 6.61 -10.97
N LEU A 103 -9.09 7.07 -9.72
CA LEU A 103 -8.61 6.32 -8.57
C LEU A 103 -9.43 5.06 -8.34
N ALA A 104 -10.76 5.17 -8.36
CA ALA A 104 -11.67 4.04 -8.24
C ALA A 104 -11.45 3.01 -9.36
N ALA A 105 -11.24 3.47 -10.60
CA ALA A 105 -11.03 2.59 -11.75
C ALA A 105 -9.73 1.77 -11.66
N VAL A 106 -8.65 2.35 -11.11
CA VAL A 106 -7.35 1.65 -10.99
C VAL A 106 -7.23 0.78 -9.74
N THR A 107 -8.10 0.99 -8.75
CA THR A 107 -8.12 0.26 -7.47
C THR A 107 -9.21 -0.82 -7.40
N VAL A 108 -10.14 -0.86 -8.35
CA VAL A 108 -11.24 -1.84 -8.38
C VAL A 108 -10.70 -3.28 -8.33
N ASP A 109 -11.36 -4.12 -7.53
CA ASP A 109 -11.03 -5.55 -7.34
C ASP A 109 -9.60 -5.88 -6.89
N ARG A 110 -8.89 -4.89 -6.33
CA ARG A 110 -7.53 -5.04 -5.81
C ARG A 110 -7.46 -4.70 -4.32
N VAL A 111 -6.46 -5.26 -3.64
CA VAL A 111 -6.05 -4.79 -2.31
C VAL A 111 -5.32 -3.46 -2.49
N VAL A 112 -5.68 -2.46 -1.68
CA VAL A 112 -5.00 -1.16 -1.67
C VAL A 112 -3.97 -1.16 -0.55
N LEU A 113 -2.72 -0.99 -0.92
CA LEU A 113 -1.61 -0.87 0.02
C LEU A 113 -1.23 0.59 0.18
N ALA A 114 -0.84 0.96 1.38
CA ALA A 114 -0.21 2.24 1.64
C ALA A 114 0.85 2.04 2.73
N TYR A 115 1.83 2.95 2.80
CA TYR A 115 2.85 2.81 3.83
C TYR A 115 2.23 3.00 5.22
N ASN A 116 1.46 4.06 5.41
CA ASN A 116 0.67 4.31 6.60
C ASN A 116 -0.83 4.28 6.27
N ALA A 117 -1.38 3.10 5.99
CA ALA A 117 -2.72 2.95 5.42
C ALA A 117 -3.86 3.64 6.19
N GLU A 118 -3.76 3.80 7.51
CA GLU A 118 -4.77 4.55 8.29
C GLU A 118 -4.87 6.01 7.84
N PHE A 119 -3.75 6.63 7.48
CA PHE A 119 -3.69 8.01 7.03
C PHE A 119 -4.36 8.19 5.67
N ASP A 120 -3.98 7.41 4.66
CA ASP A 120 -4.56 7.52 3.32
C ASP A 120 -6.03 7.09 3.29
N GLN A 121 -6.40 6.10 4.11
CA GLN A 121 -7.77 5.63 4.23
C GLN A 121 -8.70 6.71 4.81
N SER A 122 -8.26 7.47 5.82
CA SER A 122 -9.08 8.51 6.44
C SER A 122 -9.39 9.68 5.49
N HIS A 123 -8.54 9.90 4.48
CA HIS A 123 -8.69 10.97 3.49
C HIS A 123 -9.45 10.55 2.23
N SER A 124 -9.48 9.25 1.91
CA SER A 124 -10.10 8.71 0.70
C SER A 124 -11.64 8.61 0.77
N LEU A 125 -12.29 9.20 1.78
CA LEU A 125 -13.70 8.97 2.14
C LEU A 125 -14.71 9.58 1.14
N ASP A 126 -14.92 8.86 0.04
CA ASP A 126 -16.10 8.91 -0.84
C ASP A 126 -16.66 7.46 -0.93
N PRO A 127 -17.99 7.21 -0.80
CA PRO A 127 -18.59 5.89 -0.51
C PRO A 127 -18.48 4.78 -1.58
N LEU A 128 -17.26 4.39 -1.96
CA LEU A 128 -16.99 3.23 -2.81
C LEU A 128 -16.15 2.17 -2.07
N HIS A 129 -15.52 1.24 -2.80
CA HIS A 129 -14.72 0.15 -2.21
C HIS A 129 -13.50 0.64 -1.41
N LEU A 130 -13.10 1.91 -1.56
CA LEU A 130 -12.04 2.52 -0.75
C LEU A 130 -12.47 2.78 0.70
N ALA A 131 -13.78 2.80 0.98
CA ALA A 131 -14.31 2.85 2.34
C ALA A 131 -14.31 1.48 3.05
N ASP A 132 -14.12 0.39 2.31
CA ASP A 132 -14.01 -0.96 2.86
C ASP A 132 -12.62 -1.16 3.48
N THR A 133 -12.55 -1.08 4.81
CA THR A 133 -11.29 -1.15 5.55
C THR A 133 -10.61 -2.51 5.43
N GLU A 134 -11.34 -3.58 5.09
CA GLU A 134 -10.79 -4.92 4.89
C GLU A 134 -9.97 -5.03 3.59
N ARG A 135 -10.12 -4.07 2.67
CA ARG A 135 -9.35 -4.01 1.42
C ARG A 135 -8.00 -3.30 1.56
N TRP A 136 -7.68 -2.76 2.73
CA TRP A 136 -6.45 -2.02 2.96
C TRP A 136 -5.37 -2.86 3.63
N GLY A 137 -4.13 -2.72 3.14
CA GLY A 137 -2.94 -3.31 3.73
C GLY A 137 -1.90 -2.27 4.11
N CYS A 138 -1.44 -2.30 5.36
CA CYS A 138 -0.42 -1.37 5.86
C CYS A 138 0.99 -1.98 5.72
N VAL A 139 1.80 -1.43 4.80
CA VAL A 139 3.18 -1.90 4.57
C VAL A 139 4.06 -1.63 5.78
N MET A 140 3.89 -0.50 6.48
CA MET A 140 4.65 -0.17 7.69
C MET A 140 4.44 -1.19 8.81
N VAL A 141 3.18 -1.59 9.08
CA VAL A 141 2.90 -2.63 10.09
C VAL A 141 3.56 -3.95 9.71
N LYS A 142 3.50 -4.32 8.43
CA LYS A 142 4.12 -5.56 7.94
C LYS A 142 5.63 -5.52 7.99
N ARG A 143 6.24 -4.36 7.74
CA ARG A 143 7.68 -4.12 7.94
C ARG A 143 8.07 -4.27 9.41
N SER A 144 7.37 -3.61 10.33
CA SER A 144 7.65 -3.72 11.77
C SER A 144 7.55 -5.17 12.26
N GLN A 145 6.56 -5.92 11.78
CA GLN A 145 6.44 -7.37 12.05
C GLN A 145 7.61 -8.18 11.48
N ALA A 146 8.05 -7.89 10.24
CA ALA A 146 9.17 -8.57 9.60
C ALA A 146 10.51 -8.30 10.31
N GLU A 147 10.71 -7.09 10.81
CA GLU A 147 11.90 -6.68 11.56
C GLU A 147 11.84 -7.03 13.06
N GLY A 148 10.69 -7.52 13.54
CA GLY A 148 10.49 -7.89 14.95
C GLY A 148 10.51 -6.69 15.91
N VAL A 149 10.06 -5.52 15.45
CA VAL A 149 10.02 -4.29 16.25
C VAL A 149 8.58 -3.85 16.54
N GLU A 150 8.35 -3.29 17.73
CA GLU A 150 7.03 -2.76 18.12
C GLU A 150 6.78 -1.33 17.61
N LYS A 151 7.80 -0.67 17.05
CA LYS A 151 7.73 0.72 16.61
C LYS A 151 7.43 0.81 15.11
N ASN A 152 6.73 1.89 14.75
CA ASN A 152 6.60 2.31 13.36
C ASN A 152 7.96 2.76 12.82
N ILE A 153 8.37 2.18 11.70
CA ILE A 153 9.60 2.54 11.00
C ILE A 153 9.25 3.55 9.91
N ARG A 154 10.01 4.64 9.78
CA ARG A 154 9.77 5.63 8.72
C ARG A 154 10.18 5.07 7.35
N LEU A 155 9.49 5.52 6.30
CA LEU A 155 9.80 5.14 4.93
C LEU A 155 11.07 5.83 4.40
N ASP A 156 11.38 7.03 4.93
CA ASP A 156 12.42 7.93 4.42
C ASP A 156 12.28 8.19 2.90
N GLY A 157 11.04 8.47 2.49
CA GLY A 157 10.64 8.75 1.10
C GLY A 157 11.01 10.15 0.60
N ALA A 158 10.66 10.41 -0.66
CA ALA A 158 10.90 11.68 -1.33
C ALA A 158 9.84 12.76 -1.01
N HIS A 159 8.77 12.40 -0.28
CA HIS A 159 7.64 13.28 0.03
C HIS A 159 6.97 13.80 -1.24
N ARG A 160 6.78 12.87 -2.17
CA ARG A 160 5.99 13.01 -3.39
C ARG A 160 5.30 11.69 -3.62
N ALA A 161 4.01 11.72 -3.94
CA ALA A 161 3.18 10.53 -3.85
C ALA A 161 3.74 9.34 -4.65
N CYS A 162 4.15 9.57 -5.92
CA CYS A 162 4.68 8.49 -6.74
C CYS A 162 6.01 7.94 -6.21
N GLY A 163 6.90 8.81 -5.72
CA GLY A 163 8.18 8.41 -5.14
C GLY A 163 8.01 7.62 -3.84
N ASP A 164 7.04 8.00 -3.02
CA ASP A 164 6.75 7.32 -1.75
C ASP A 164 6.03 5.99 -1.99
N ALA A 165 5.15 5.90 -3.00
CA ALA A 165 4.59 4.62 -3.45
C ALA A 165 5.68 3.64 -3.95
N GLU A 166 6.66 4.12 -4.73
CA GLU A 166 7.81 3.33 -5.18
C GLU A 166 8.71 2.87 -4.02
N ALA A 167 8.95 3.75 -3.04
CA ALA A 167 9.71 3.41 -1.84
C ALA A 167 8.96 2.35 -1.01
N ALA A 168 7.65 2.50 -0.83
CA ALA A 168 6.81 1.52 -0.13
C ALA A 168 6.83 0.16 -0.86
N ARG A 169 6.86 0.15 -2.19
CA ARG A 169 7.05 -1.07 -2.99
C ARG A 169 8.40 -1.72 -2.73
N THR A 170 9.46 -0.93 -2.64
CA THR A 170 10.81 -1.45 -2.33
C THR A 170 10.83 -2.13 -0.95
N VAL A 171 10.15 -1.55 0.04
CA VAL A 171 9.96 -2.20 1.36
C VAL A 171 9.18 -3.51 1.22
N LEU A 172 8.07 -3.51 0.47
CA LEU A 172 7.25 -4.70 0.24
C LEU A 172 8.07 -5.84 -0.40
N GLN A 173 8.92 -5.52 -1.38
CA GLN A 173 9.84 -6.48 -2.00
C GLN A 173 10.86 -7.02 -0.99
N GLY A 174 11.44 -6.15 -0.17
CA GLY A 174 12.37 -6.58 0.89
C GLY A 174 11.74 -7.54 1.90
N ILE A 175 10.47 -7.31 2.28
CA ILE A 175 9.72 -8.24 3.14
C ILE A 175 9.50 -9.60 2.46
N ALA A 176 9.19 -9.61 1.15
CA ALA A 176 8.97 -10.83 0.38
C ALA A 176 10.26 -11.65 0.17
N ASP A 177 11.39 -10.97 -0.05
CA ASP A 177 12.70 -11.61 -0.20
C ASP A 177 13.16 -12.24 1.13
N GLY A 178 12.80 -11.61 2.26
CA GLY A 178 13.21 -12.04 3.60
C GLY A 178 14.67 -11.67 3.90
N PRO A 179 15.22 -12.10 5.06
CA PRO A 179 16.61 -11.84 5.39
C PRO A 179 17.51 -12.47 4.33
N THR A 180 18.39 -11.68 3.70
CA THR A 180 19.44 -12.23 2.84
C THR A 180 20.33 -13.11 3.71
N GLY A 181 20.18 -14.42 3.58
CA GLY A 181 20.89 -15.38 4.40
C GLY A 181 22.39 -15.16 4.28
N THR A 182 23.05 -14.76 5.36
CA THR A 182 24.46 -15.10 5.54
C THR A 182 24.51 -16.63 5.48
N PRO A 183 25.24 -17.26 4.53
CA PRO A 183 25.39 -18.71 4.55
C PRO A 183 25.97 -19.08 5.90
N ALA A 184 25.30 -20.00 6.61
CA ALA A 184 25.81 -20.55 7.86
C ALA A 184 27.27 -20.95 7.63
N PRO A 185 28.23 -20.53 8.48
CA PRO A 185 29.60 -21.00 8.35
C PRO A 185 29.54 -22.52 8.45
N TYR A 186 29.92 -23.19 7.36
CA TYR A 186 30.02 -24.63 7.29
C TYR A 186 30.74 -25.14 8.53
N SER A 187 30.01 -25.83 9.42
CA SER A 187 30.63 -26.60 10.49
C SER A 187 31.27 -27.81 9.82
N CYS A 188 32.58 -27.74 9.61
CA CYS A 188 33.36 -28.92 9.26
C CYS A 188 33.33 -29.88 10.46
N ALA A 189 33.12 -31.16 10.15
CA ALA A 189 33.03 -32.28 11.08
C ALA A 189 34.30 -32.49 11.91
#